data_AF-A0A0Q7XFC9-F1
#
_entry.id   AF-A0A0Q7XFC9-F1
#
_cell.length_a   1.000
_cell.length_b   1.000
_cell.length_c   1.000
_cell.angle_alpha   90.00
_cell.angle_beta   90.00
_cell.angle_gamma   90.00
#
_symmetry.space_group_name_H-M   'P 1'
#
loop_
_entity.id
_entity.type
_entity.pdbx_description
1 polymer ?
#
loop_
_entity_poly.entity_id
_entity_poly.type
_entity_poly.pdbx_seq_one_letter_code
_entity_poly.pdbx_strand_id
1 'polypeptide(L)'
;MHTPRNLTATVESTSYQVERHERLASGAIRKALEEPDNPHQYSLLEVPSHLARGLLQRYARGDSLDLLRHHFHGDYLPLLQQAADLCAKLFPDHRLRLQVDQTASWMLLFALVCFDDDGAQVTHLDNWFTPGGNPVLFTMVRKAFAPGERYPADLDIEHKAMPHEEQLVGALLQPPATWPQAFAAYMKQWPRLMKAFGYREQVGDGKSAFEYFPLHLGLAVCAFDVDDSAFRHLPYYPLELVDYYRTHVRPTRDAWRSCVRDPAEGLPATARPKPKRDYVLTKSEAYARWIELVCGEQPALTDAARQALGKRKTMPPIHTLTATLAARGLALHADLKDDATLAAQATALCEAWQLPAAGLANTAQQGTAAVTTMLNALQDRANDNERRLAVFEDGGDNWNALLYSYHHEAEFTTLCEQLGLKRLNHSQWQ
;
A
#
# COMPACT_ATOMS: atom_id res chain seq x y z
N MET A 1 27.41 -25.65 -8.53
CA MET A 1 27.70 -24.81 -7.36
C MET A 1 26.51 -23.91 -7.13
N HIS A 2 25.99 -23.83 -5.90
CA HIS A 2 24.89 -22.93 -5.56
C HIS A 2 25.40 -21.49 -5.41
N THR A 3 24.68 -20.52 -5.98
CA THR A 3 24.92 -19.09 -5.73
C THR A 3 23.90 -18.64 -4.70
N PRO A 4 24.32 -18.23 -3.48
CA PRO A 4 23.39 -17.75 -2.47
C PRO A 4 22.53 -16.60 -2.99
N ARG A 5 21.22 -16.67 -2.73
CA ARG A 5 20.27 -15.59 -3.06
C ARG A 5 20.31 -14.46 -2.03
N ASN A 6 20.96 -14.70 -0.91
CA ASN A 6 21.16 -13.72 0.13
C ASN A 6 22.60 -13.23 0.16
N LEU A 7 22.79 -11.92 0.01
CA LEU A 7 24.10 -11.25 0.10
C LEU A 7 24.76 -11.41 1.49
N THR A 8 23.98 -11.80 2.50
CA THR A 8 24.43 -11.98 3.89
C THR A 8 24.81 -13.41 4.25
N ALA A 9 24.61 -14.36 3.34
CA ALA A 9 24.71 -15.79 3.64
C ALA A 9 25.78 -16.49 2.80
N THR A 10 26.42 -17.51 3.37
CA THR A 10 27.30 -18.42 2.63
C THR A 10 26.55 -19.73 2.35
N VAL A 11 27.01 -20.49 1.35
CA VAL A 11 26.46 -21.84 1.07
C VAL A 11 26.63 -22.76 2.28
N GLU A 12 27.74 -22.63 3.00
CA GLU A 12 28.02 -23.43 4.20
C GLU A 12 27.06 -23.08 5.34
N SER A 13 26.88 -21.78 5.65
CA SER A 13 26.00 -21.37 6.76
C SER A 13 24.54 -21.72 6.49
N THR A 14 24.07 -21.57 5.25
CA THR A 14 22.72 -21.97 4.84
C THR A 14 22.54 -23.48 4.84
N SER A 15 23.54 -24.26 4.37
CA SER A 15 23.48 -25.73 4.42
C SER A 15 23.37 -26.26 5.84
N TYR A 16 24.13 -25.70 6.79
CA TYR A 16 24.00 -26.03 8.19
C TYR A 16 22.59 -25.78 8.73
N GLN A 17 21.96 -24.64 8.38
CA GLN A 17 20.59 -24.35 8.83
C GLN A 17 19.55 -25.28 8.19
N VAL A 18 19.72 -25.64 6.90
CA VAL A 18 18.86 -26.64 6.24
C VAL A 18 18.93 -27.97 7.01
N GLU A 19 20.13 -28.52 7.21
CA GLU A 19 20.31 -29.79 7.92
C GLU A 19 19.78 -29.74 9.35
N ARG A 20 20.00 -28.63 10.05
CA ARG A 20 19.52 -28.44 11.42
C ARG A 20 18.00 -28.50 11.47
N HIS A 21 17.31 -27.76 10.61
CA HIS A 21 15.85 -27.70 10.62
C HIS A 21 15.21 -29.02 10.17
N GLU A 22 15.76 -29.69 9.16
CA GLU A 22 15.29 -31.00 8.72
C GLU A 22 15.48 -32.07 9.79
N ARG A 23 16.61 -32.04 10.51
CA ARG A 23 16.88 -32.95 11.63
C ARG A 23 15.93 -32.73 12.80
N LEU A 24 15.63 -31.47 13.13
CA LEU A 24 14.69 -31.14 14.20
C LEU A 24 13.26 -31.60 13.85
N ALA A 25 12.79 -31.34 12.63
CA ALA A 25 11.48 -31.78 12.16
C ALA A 25 11.37 -33.31 12.15
N SER A 26 12.31 -33.98 11.49
CA SER A 26 12.31 -35.44 11.36
C SER A 26 12.53 -36.13 12.70
N GLY A 27 13.34 -35.54 13.59
CA GLY A 27 13.57 -36.05 14.94
C GLY A 27 12.32 -35.99 15.81
N ALA A 28 11.55 -34.90 15.73
CA ALA A 28 10.29 -34.76 16.46
C ALA A 28 9.24 -35.79 15.98
N ILE A 29 9.10 -35.98 14.67
CA ILE A 29 8.20 -36.99 14.09
C ILE A 29 8.64 -38.41 14.51
N ARG A 30 9.93 -38.72 14.38
CA ARG A 30 10.46 -40.04 14.75
C ARG A 30 10.20 -40.36 16.22
N LYS A 31 10.48 -39.42 17.12
CA LYS A 31 10.21 -39.58 18.55
C LYS A 31 8.72 -39.86 18.81
N ALA A 32 7.83 -39.16 18.10
CA ALA A 32 6.39 -39.36 18.22
C ALA A 32 5.92 -40.74 17.73
N LEU A 33 6.60 -41.32 16.74
CA LEU A 33 6.33 -42.68 16.27
C LEU A 33 6.89 -43.76 17.22
N GLU A 34 8.07 -43.52 17.79
CA GLU A 34 8.76 -44.47 18.66
C GLU A 34 8.16 -44.51 20.08
N GLU A 35 7.61 -43.40 20.56
CA GLU A 35 7.09 -43.24 21.92
C GLU A 35 5.61 -42.77 21.93
N PRO A 36 4.64 -43.51 21.36
CA PRO A 36 3.27 -43.02 21.16
C PRO A 36 2.51 -42.68 22.47
N ASP A 37 2.94 -43.24 23.60
CA ASP A 37 2.30 -43.02 24.91
C ASP A 37 2.93 -41.86 25.70
N ASN A 38 3.96 -41.19 25.17
CA ASN A 38 4.63 -40.09 25.86
C ASN A 38 3.88 -38.76 25.67
N PRO A 39 3.29 -38.17 26.73
CA PRO A 39 2.51 -36.94 26.62
C PRO A 39 3.39 -35.67 26.43
N HIS A 40 4.71 -35.77 26.60
CA HIS A 40 5.64 -34.63 26.54
C HIS A 40 6.33 -34.49 25.18
N GLN A 41 5.53 -34.51 24.11
CA GLN A 41 6.00 -34.42 22.72
C GLN A 41 5.73 -33.07 22.07
N TYR A 42 5.83 -31.98 22.83
CA TYR A 42 5.57 -30.62 22.35
C TYR A 42 6.45 -30.19 21.16
N SER A 43 7.60 -30.84 20.95
CA SER A 43 8.44 -30.62 19.76
C SER A 43 7.72 -30.93 18.46
N LEU A 44 6.69 -31.78 18.48
CA LEU A 44 5.85 -32.05 17.30
C LEU A 44 5.12 -30.79 16.84
N LEU A 45 4.74 -29.90 17.78
CA LEU A 45 4.05 -28.64 17.47
C LEU A 45 4.95 -27.63 16.74
N GLU A 46 6.27 -27.79 16.82
CA GLU A 46 7.24 -26.91 16.16
C GLU A 46 7.62 -27.37 14.73
N VAL A 47 7.21 -28.58 14.33
CA VAL A 47 7.56 -29.17 13.03
C VAL A 47 7.27 -28.25 11.84
N PRO A 48 6.09 -27.62 11.69
CA PRO A 48 5.83 -26.71 10.57
C PRO A 48 6.81 -25.55 10.51
N SER A 49 7.20 -25.01 11.68
CA SER A 49 8.15 -23.91 11.75
C SER A 49 9.53 -24.35 11.30
N HIS A 50 9.97 -25.56 11.70
CA HIS A 50 11.23 -26.13 11.23
C HIS A 50 11.21 -26.43 9.74
N LEU A 51 10.18 -27.10 9.23
CA LEU A 51 10.08 -27.40 7.80
C LEU A 51 10.08 -26.10 6.99
N ALA A 52 9.23 -25.11 7.33
CA ALA A 52 9.16 -23.85 6.61
C ALA A 52 10.48 -23.06 6.64
N ARG A 53 11.19 -23.05 7.77
CA ARG A 53 12.55 -22.47 7.86
C ARG A 53 13.56 -23.24 7.03
N GLY A 54 13.52 -24.58 7.04
CA GLY A 54 14.38 -25.41 6.18
C GLY A 54 14.20 -25.09 4.70
N LEU A 55 12.94 -24.97 4.25
CA LEU A 55 12.61 -24.60 2.88
C LEU A 55 13.10 -23.19 2.52
N LEU A 56 12.91 -22.22 3.43
CA LEU A 56 13.43 -20.86 3.27
C LEU A 56 14.96 -20.84 3.15
N GLN A 57 15.66 -21.67 3.94
CA GLN A 57 17.12 -21.76 3.90
C GLN A 57 17.62 -22.46 2.63
N ARG A 58 16.90 -23.45 2.09
CA ARG A 58 17.18 -24.05 0.77
C ARG A 58 17.05 -23.00 -0.33
N TYR A 59 15.99 -22.20 -0.28
CA TYR A 59 15.82 -21.07 -1.20
C TYR A 59 16.99 -20.06 -1.05
N ALA A 60 17.35 -19.70 0.17
CA ALA A 60 18.46 -18.79 0.45
C ALA A 60 19.82 -19.30 -0.03
N ARG A 61 20.06 -20.62 0.11
CA ARG A 61 21.29 -21.30 -0.31
C ARG A 61 21.57 -21.17 -1.80
N GLY A 62 20.54 -21.02 -2.63
CA GLY A 62 20.67 -21.06 -4.08
C GLY A 62 20.18 -22.37 -4.71
N ASP A 63 19.32 -23.14 -4.05
CA ASP A 63 18.72 -24.35 -4.66
C ASP A 63 17.88 -23.94 -5.88
N SER A 64 17.95 -24.68 -6.98
CA SER A 64 17.09 -24.40 -8.15
C SER A 64 15.62 -24.64 -7.81
N LEU A 65 14.71 -24.07 -8.59
CA LEU A 65 13.28 -24.31 -8.40
C LEU A 65 12.91 -25.79 -8.56
N ASP A 66 13.56 -26.52 -9.48
CA ASP A 66 13.35 -27.95 -9.63
C ASP A 66 13.74 -28.72 -8.36
N LEU A 67 14.85 -28.35 -7.71
CA LEU A 67 15.25 -28.96 -6.43
C LEU A 67 14.30 -28.60 -5.30
N LEU A 68 13.86 -27.34 -5.23
CA LEU A 68 12.88 -26.89 -4.23
C LEU A 68 11.54 -27.60 -4.41
N ARG A 69 11.04 -27.71 -5.65
CA ARG A 69 9.81 -28.42 -5.99
C ARG A 69 9.93 -29.91 -5.69
N HIS A 70 11.03 -30.55 -6.11
CA HIS A 70 11.27 -31.97 -5.83
C HIS A 70 11.28 -32.24 -4.31
N HIS A 71 11.99 -31.43 -3.54
CA HIS A 71 12.00 -31.52 -2.09
C HIS A 71 10.63 -31.24 -1.47
N PHE A 72 9.89 -30.27 -2.02
CA PHE A 72 8.55 -29.92 -1.54
C PHE A 72 7.59 -31.11 -1.62
N HIS A 73 7.57 -31.81 -2.75
CA HIS A 73 6.72 -32.99 -2.93
C HIS A 73 7.27 -34.26 -2.26
N GLY A 74 8.59 -34.47 -2.33
CA GLY A 74 9.22 -35.71 -1.88
C GLY A 74 9.37 -35.80 -0.36
N ASP A 75 9.67 -34.68 0.29
CA ASP A 75 10.01 -34.65 1.71
C ASP A 75 9.08 -33.73 2.51
N TYR A 76 8.97 -32.46 2.11
CA TYR A 76 8.31 -31.42 2.92
C TYR A 76 6.83 -31.76 3.19
N LEU A 77 6.03 -31.93 2.14
CA LEU A 77 4.59 -32.12 2.26
C LEU A 77 4.25 -33.45 2.94
N PRO A 78 4.90 -34.59 2.61
CA PRO A 78 4.72 -35.84 3.34
C PRO A 78 5.05 -35.75 4.84
N LEU A 79 6.16 -35.09 5.20
CA LEU A 79 6.54 -34.92 6.61
C LEU A 79 5.56 -34.01 7.35
N LEU A 80 5.09 -32.93 6.70
CA LEU A 80 4.09 -32.04 7.28
C LEU A 80 2.76 -32.77 7.53
N GLN A 81 2.30 -33.58 6.57
CA GLN A 81 1.09 -34.39 6.71
C GLN A 81 1.25 -35.44 7.81
N GLN A 82 2.37 -36.16 7.85
CA GLN A 82 2.65 -37.14 8.89
C GLN A 82 2.66 -36.50 10.29
N ALA A 83 3.25 -35.31 10.42
CA ALA A 83 3.24 -34.56 11.67
C ALA A 83 1.83 -34.11 12.05
N ALA A 84 1.00 -33.69 11.09
CA ALA A 84 -0.39 -33.33 11.33
C ALA A 84 -1.21 -34.53 11.82
N ASP A 85 -1.05 -35.70 11.20
CA ASP A 85 -1.73 -36.94 11.58
C ASP A 85 -1.32 -37.41 12.99
N LEU A 86 -0.03 -37.28 13.33
CA LEU A 86 0.46 -37.59 14.68
C LEU A 86 -0.06 -36.57 15.71
N CYS A 87 -0.07 -35.29 15.36
CA CYS A 87 -0.58 -34.23 16.22
C CYS A 87 -2.07 -34.45 16.53
N ALA A 88 -2.88 -34.81 15.53
CA ALA A 88 -4.28 -35.12 15.74
C ALA A 88 -4.53 -36.29 16.72
N LYS A 89 -3.60 -37.24 16.81
CA LYS A 89 -3.67 -38.38 17.74
C LYS A 89 -3.22 -38.01 19.16
N LEU A 90 -2.09 -37.31 19.27
CA LEU A 90 -1.42 -37.03 20.54
C LEU A 90 -1.95 -35.76 21.23
N PHE A 91 -2.40 -34.79 20.42
CA PHE A 91 -2.88 -33.49 20.85
C PHE A 91 -4.21 -33.19 20.14
N PRO A 92 -5.30 -33.91 20.45
CA PRO A 92 -6.56 -33.81 19.71
C PRO A 92 -7.17 -32.39 19.71
N ASP A 93 -6.89 -31.60 20.75
CA ASP A 93 -7.31 -30.20 20.89
C ASP A 93 -6.42 -29.21 20.14
N HIS A 94 -5.33 -29.69 19.51
CA HIS A 94 -4.39 -28.87 18.78
C HIS A 94 -4.49 -29.11 17.27
N ARG A 95 -4.21 -28.06 16.51
CA ARG A 95 -4.03 -28.12 15.06
C ARG A 95 -2.62 -27.63 14.74
N LEU A 96 -1.92 -28.43 13.95
CA LEU A 96 -0.54 -28.16 13.59
C LEU A 96 -0.49 -27.07 12.50
N ARG A 97 -0.34 -25.81 12.93
CA ARG A 97 -0.42 -24.63 12.06
C ARG A 97 0.77 -23.71 12.27
N LEU A 98 1.22 -23.09 11.19
CA LEU A 98 2.28 -22.09 11.22
C LEU A 98 1.70 -20.70 11.52
N GLN A 99 2.39 -19.93 12.37
CA GLN A 99 1.95 -18.58 12.73
C GLN A 99 2.16 -17.62 11.55
N VAL A 100 1.11 -16.93 11.15
CA VAL A 100 1.10 -16.06 9.95
C VAL A 100 2.03 -14.84 10.02
N ASP A 101 2.50 -14.46 11.21
CA ASP A 101 3.44 -13.35 11.43
C ASP A 101 4.92 -13.75 11.27
N GLN A 102 5.22 -15.04 11.07
CA GLN A 102 6.57 -15.52 10.84
C GLN A 102 7.01 -15.38 9.38
N THR A 103 8.26 -14.97 9.16
CA THR A 103 8.87 -14.88 7.81
C THR A 103 8.77 -16.18 7.02
N ALA A 104 8.92 -17.32 7.69
CA ALA A 104 8.85 -18.64 7.07
C ALA A 104 7.44 -18.96 6.52
N SER A 105 6.39 -18.31 7.03
CA SER A 105 5.01 -18.46 6.55
C SER A 105 4.85 -17.96 5.13
N TRP A 106 5.54 -16.87 4.79
CA TRP A 106 5.58 -16.39 3.41
C TRP A 106 6.22 -17.40 2.48
N MET A 107 7.26 -18.11 2.90
CA MET A 107 7.90 -19.14 2.09
C MET A 107 6.98 -20.35 1.88
N LEU A 108 6.31 -20.83 2.93
CA LEU A 108 5.34 -21.92 2.78
C LEU A 108 4.20 -21.50 1.86
N LEU A 109 3.64 -20.31 2.02
CA LEU A 109 2.58 -19.83 1.13
C LEU A 109 3.06 -19.75 -0.32
N PHE A 110 4.29 -19.26 -0.56
CA PHE A 110 4.86 -19.22 -1.91
C PHE A 110 5.06 -20.62 -2.50
N ALA A 111 5.54 -21.57 -1.70
CA ALA A 111 5.73 -22.94 -2.13
C ALA A 111 4.39 -23.62 -2.45
N LEU A 112 3.36 -23.43 -1.63
CA LEU A 112 2.01 -23.91 -1.94
C LEU A 112 1.49 -23.26 -3.23
N VAL A 113 1.62 -21.95 -3.36
CA VAL A 113 1.20 -21.24 -4.58
C VAL A 113 1.93 -21.75 -5.82
N CYS A 114 3.23 -22.02 -5.76
CA CYS A 114 4.00 -22.44 -6.92
C CYS A 114 3.96 -23.95 -7.19
N PHE A 115 4.06 -24.79 -6.17
CA PHE A 115 4.33 -26.21 -6.30
C PHE A 115 3.13 -27.11 -5.99
N ASP A 116 2.02 -26.56 -5.49
CA ASP A 116 0.77 -27.32 -5.36
C ASP A 116 0.11 -27.47 -6.74
N ASP A 117 0.54 -28.48 -7.49
CA ASP A 117 0.22 -28.68 -8.91
C ASP A 117 -1.29 -28.71 -9.18
N ASP A 118 -2.09 -29.32 -8.30
CA ASP A 118 -3.54 -29.46 -8.43
C ASP A 118 -4.34 -28.41 -7.63
N GLY A 119 -3.67 -27.59 -6.82
CA GLY A 119 -4.30 -26.58 -5.97
C GLY A 119 -5.04 -27.14 -4.75
N ALA A 120 -4.88 -28.44 -4.42
CA ALA A 120 -5.58 -29.07 -3.31
C ALA A 120 -5.19 -28.43 -1.97
N GLN A 121 -3.92 -28.10 -1.78
CA GLN A 121 -3.41 -27.48 -0.55
C GLN A 121 -3.73 -25.98 -0.49
N VAL A 122 -3.66 -25.28 -1.62
CA VAL A 122 -3.99 -23.85 -1.75
C VAL A 122 -5.48 -23.58 -1.52
N THR A 123 -6.35 -24.55 -1.78
CA THR A 123 -7.79 -24.43 -1.48
C THR A 123 -8.08 -24.54 0.03
N HIS A 124 -7.16 -25.12 0.81
CA HIS A 124 -7.30 -25.40 2.24
C HIS A 124 -6.16 -24.79 3.07
N LEU A 125 -5.83 -23.52 2.83
CA LEU A 125 -4.74 -22.82 3.53
C LEU A 125 -4.98 -22.71 5.04
N ASP A 126 -6.22 -22.80 5.50
CA ASP A 126 -6.60 -22.85 6.91
C ASP A 126 -6.14 -24.13 7.64
N ASN A 127 -5.76 -25.18 6.92
CA ASN A 127 -5.10 -26.35 7.50
C ASN A 127 -3.67 -26.02 7.95
N TRP A 128 -3.01 -25.09 7.26
CA TRP A 128 -1.57 -24.87 7.39
C TRP A 128 -1.20 -23.61 8.16
N PHE A 129 -2.08 -22.61 8.18
CA PHE A 129 -1.82 -21.32 8.82
C PHE A 129 -2.77 -21.05 9.98
N THR A 130 -2.28 -20.36 11.01
CA THR A 130 -3.13 -19.95 12.13
C THR A 130 -4.18 -18.92 11.70
N PRO A 131 -5.39 -18.96 12.27
CA PRO A 131 -6.41 -17.92 12.04
C PRO A 131 -6.22 -16.66 12.90
N GLY A 132 -5.26 -16.69 13.84
CA GLY A 132 -4.94 -15.60 14.76
C GLY A 132 -3.70 -14.82 14.32
N GLY A 133 -3.54 -13.59 14.82
CA GLY A 133 -2.44 -12.69 14.44
C GLY A 133 -2.72 -11.86 13.19
N ASN A 134 -3.37 -12.43 12.17
CA ASN A 134 -3.93 -11.79 10.97
C ASN A 134 -3.13 -10.55 10.45
N PRO A 135 -1.84 -10.69 10.08
CA PRO A 135 -1.14 -9.63 9.40
C PRO A 135 -1.88 -9.32 8.10
N VAL A 136 -2.12 -8.02 7.90
CA VAL A 136 -3.06 -7.51 6.90
C VAL A 136 -2.67 -7.95 5.49
N LEU A 137 -1.39 -7.78 5.14
CA LEU A 137 -0.88 -8.15 3.82
C LEU A 137 -1.00 -9.66 3.58
N PHE A 138 -0.64 -10.48 4.57
CA PHE A 138 -0.75 -11.94 4.46
C PHE A 138 -2.19 -12.36 4.18
N THR A 139 -3.14 -11.75 4.89
CA THR A 139 -4.56 -12.05 4.72
C THR A 139 -5.07 -11.64 3.33
N MET A 140 -4.67 -10.46 2.82
CA MET A 140 -5.02 -10.00 1.47
C MET A 140 -4.49 -10.94 0.40
N VAL A 141 -3.21 -11.31 0.50
CA VAL A 141 -2.55 -12.22 -0.43
C VAL A 141 -3.18 -13.61 -0.35
N ARG A 142 -3.41 -14.15 0.86
CA ARG A 142 -4.03 -15.47 1.06
C ARG A 142 -5.43 -15.53 0.43
N LYS A 143 -6.26 -14.52 0.66
CA LYS A 143 -7.59 -14.42 0.05
C LYS A 143 -7.51 -14.35 -1.47
N ALA A 144 -6.53 -13.63 -2.01
CA ALA A 144 -6.32 -13.60 -3.45
C ALA A 144 -6.00 -15.00 -3.98
N PHE A 145 -5.33 -15.87 -3.21
CA PHE A 145 -5.09 -17.28 -3.58
C PHE A 145 -6.21 -18.27 -3.31
N ALA A 146 -7.08 -17.99 -2.35
CA ALA A 146 -8.24 -18.80 -2.03
C ALA A 146 -9.49 -17.88 -2.01
N PRO A 147 -10.13 -17.59 -3.15
CA PRO A 147 -11.17 -16.56 -3.25
C PRO A 147 -12.42 -16.89 -2.42
N GLY A 148 -12.66 -18.17 -2.12
CA GLY A 148 -13.72 -18.63 -1.21
C GLY A 148 -13.52 -18.21 0.25
N GLU A 149 -12.31 -17.79 0.63
CA GLU A 149 -12.06 -17.27 1.97
C GLU A 149 -12.63 -15.86 2.17
N ARG A 150 -13.07 -15.59 3.40
CA ARG A 150 -13.50 -14.27 3.83
C ARG A 150 -12.42 -13.62 4.68
N TYR A 151 -12.35 -12.30 4.62
CA TYR A 151 -11.55 -11.55 5.57
C TYR A 151 -12.08 -11.78 7.01
N PRO A 152 -11.20 -11.92 8.01
CA PRO A 152 -11.59 -11.96 9.41
C PRO A 152 -12.38 -10.70 9.78
N ALA A 153 -13.45 -10.85 10.58
CA ALA A 153 -14.29 -9.71 10.98
C ALA A 153 -13.53 -8.68 11.84
N ASP A 154 -12.50 -9.12 12.55
CA ASP A 154 -11.65 -8.32 13.43
C ASP A 154 -10.37 -7.83 12.74
N LEU A 155 -10.25 -7.96 11.40
CA LEU A 155 -9.10 -7.45 10.67
C LEU A 155 -9.02 -5.92 10.85
N ASP A 156 -7.85 -5.42 11.20
CA ASP A 156 -7.61 -3.99 11.46
C ASP A 156 -6.33 -3.56 10.75
N ILE A 157 -6.49 -2.78 9.68
CA ILE A 157 -5.36 -2.33 8.86
C ILE A 157 -4.45 -1.37 9.63
N GLU A 158 -5.02 -0.53 10.49
CA GLU A 158 -4.30 0.53 11.21
C GLU A 158 -3.41 -0.04 12.32
N HIS A 159 -3.86 -1.10 13.00
CA HIS A 159 -3.17 -1.64 14.18
C HIS A 159 -2.52 -3.02 13.98
N LYS A 160 -2.86 -3.77 12.91
CA LYS A 160 -2.32 -5.12 12.63
C LYS A 160 -1.43 -5.19 11.38
N ALA A 161 -1.21 -4.09 10.66
CA ALA A 161 -0.19 -4.07 9.62
C ALA A 161 1.20 -4.12 10.25
N MET A 162 2.07 -4.97 9.74
CA MET A 162 3.47 -4.97 10.17
C MET A 162 4.13 -3.68 9.67
N PRO A 163 4.98 -3.00 10.47
CA PRO A 163 5.53 -1.69 10.09
C PRO A 163 6.28 -1.67 8.73
N HIS A 164 6.89 -2.80 8.36
CA HIS A 164 7.59 -2.94 7.08
C HIS A 164 6.67 -3.34 5.92
N GLU A 165 5.39 -3.61 6.16
CA GLU A 165 4.38 -3.98 5.16
C GLU A 165 3.34 -2.87 4.92
N GLU A 166 3.22 -1.90 5.83
CA GLU A 166 2.27 -0.78 5.75
C GLU A 166 2.26 -0.07 4.39
N GLN A 167 3.43 0.20 3.82
CA GLN A 167 3.54 0.84 2.50
C GLN A 167 2.93 -0.01 1.38
N LEU A 168 3.07 -1.33 1.44
CA LEU A 168 2.50 -2.25 0.45
C LEU A 168 1.00 -2.40 0.62
N VAL A 169 0.53 -2.52 1.87
CA VAL A 169 -0.91 -2.53 2.18
C VAL A 169 -1.55 -1.23 1.69
N GLY A 170 -0.95 -0.09 2.00
CA GLY A 170 -1.42 1.22 1.53
C GLY A 170 -1.46 1.32 0.01
N ALA A 171 -0.42 0.83 -0.68
CA ALA A 171 -0.37 0.80 -2.15
C ALA A 171 -1.49 -0.06 -2.76
N LEU A 172 -1.75 -1.25 -2.21
CA LEU A 172 -2.81 -2.14 -2.68
C LEU A 172 -4.21 -1.53 -2.54
N LEU A 173 -4.41 -0.64 -1.56
CA LEU A 173 -5.66 0.09 -1.37
C LEU A 173 -5.83 1.30 -2.31
N GLN A 174 -4.82 1.62 -3.13
CA GLN A 174 -4.90 2.62 -4.19
C GLN A 174 -5.30 1.98 -5.54
N PRO A 175 -5.71 2.77 -6.55
CA PRO A 175 -6.05 2.24 -7.86
C PRO A 175 -4.92 1.40 -8.49
N PRO A 176 -5.22 0.27 -9.17
CA PRO A 176 -4.23 -0.66 -9.71
C PRO A 176 -3.14 -0.05 -10.60
N ALA A 177 -3.46 1.03 -11.32
CA ALA A 177 -2.51 1.76 -12.15
C ALA A 177 -1.30 2.31 -11.36
N THR A 178 -1.44 2.51 -10.04
CA THR A 178 -0.38 3.06 -9.19
C THR A 178 0.55 1.99 -8.61
N TRP A 179 0.14 0.71 -8.62
CA TRP A 179 0.85 -0.36 -7.93
C TRP A 179 2.29 -0.57 -8.42
N PRO A 180 2.59 -0.61 -9.74
CA PRO A 180 3.96 -0.84 -10.21
C PRO A 180 4.96 0.19 -9.64
N GLN A 181 4.57 1.48 -9.66
CA GLN A 181 5.40 2.56 -9.13
C GLN A 181 5.57 2.46 -7.62
N ALA A 182 4.49 2.17 -6.89
CA ALA A 182 4.52 2.05 -5.43
C ALA A 182 5.37 0.84 -4.98
N PHE A 183 5.25 -0.30 -5.65
CA PHE A 183 6.03 -1.51 -5.36
C PHE A 183 7.52 -1.30 -5.68
N ALA A 184 7.83 -0.60 -6.77
CA ALA A 184 9.21 -0.20 -7.07
C ALA A 184 9.79 0.74 -6.00
N ALA A 185 8.99 1.71 -5.52
CA ALA A 185 9.40 2.62 -4.46
C ALA A 185 9.65 1.89 -3.13
N TYR A 186 8.79 0.91 -2.80
CA TYR A 186 8.98 0.02 -1.66
C TYR A 186 10.30 -0.75 -1.74
N MET A 187 10.57 -1.38 -2.89
CA MET A 187 11.77 -2.17 -3.10
C MET A 187 13.05 -1.34 -2.97
N LYS A 188 13.05 -0.09 -3.44
CA LYS A 188 14.18 0.83 -3.21
C LYS A 188 14.46 1.07 -1.72
N GLN A 189 13.43 1.03 -0.87
CA GLN A 189 13.56 1.22 0.58
C GLN A 189 13.81 -0.07 1.36
N TRP A 190 13.64 -1.24 0.74
CA TRP A 190 13.70 -2.54 1.41
C TRP A 190 14.97 -2.74 2.28
N PRO A 191 16.20 -2.48 1.79
CA PRO A 191 17.41 -2.59 2.62
C PRO A 191 17.36 -1.73 3.89
N ARG A 192 16.79 -0.52 3.79
CA ARG A 192 16.64 0.40 4.91
C ARG A 192 15.62 -0.10 5.92
N LEU A 193 14.45 -0.55 5.45
CA LEU A 193 13.38 -1.11 6.28
C LEU A 193 13.87 -2.34 7.05
N MET A 194 14.67 -3.18 6.38
CA MET A 194 15.17 -4.43 6.93
C MET A 194 16.38 -4.30 7.86
N LYS A 195 17.00 -3.11 7.93
CA LYS A 195 18.19 -2.88 8.77
C LYS A 195 17.95 -3.16 10.25
N ALA A 196 16.74 -2.85 10.74
CA ALA A 196 16.30 -3.12 12.11
C ALA A 196 16.08 -4.62 12.38
N PHE A 197 15.80 -5.40 11.33
CA PHE A 197 15.57 -6.84 11.38
C PHE A 197 16.85 -7.65 11.11
N GLY A 198 18.01 -7.00 11.06
CA GLY A 198 19.31 -7.66 10.91
C GLY A 198 19.91 -7.64 9.50
N TYR A 199 19.28 -6.97 8.52
CA TYR A 199 19.88 -6.82 7.19
C TYR A 199 21.21 -6.07 7.27
N ARG A 200 22.21 -6.58 6.55
CA ARG A 200 23.54 -6.00 6.37
C ARG A 200 24.00 -6.27 4.94
N GLU A 201 24.73 -5.34 4.34
CA GLU A 201 25.30 -5.56 2.99
C GLU A 201 26.48 -6.54 2.99
N GLN A 202 27.17 -6.64 4.13
CA GLN A 202 28.24 -7.60 4.38
C GLN A 202 28.03 -8.21 5.76
N VAL A 203 28.22 -9.52 5.85
CA VAL A 203 28.18 -10.25 7.12
C VAL A 203 29.58 -10.67 7.50
N GLY A 204 29.99 -10.32 8.71
CA GLY A 204 31.25 -10.79 9.28
C GLY A 204 31.18 -12.27 9.64
N ASP A 205 32.33 -12.93 9.67
CA ASP A 205 32.45 -14.37 9.96
C ASP A 205 31.67 -14.77 11.23
N GLY A 206 30.96 -15.91 11.14
CA GLY A 206 30.23 -16.51 12.27
C GLY A 206 28.86 -15.89 12.58
N LYS A 207 28.37 -14.93 11.78
CA LYS A 207 27.00 -14.39 11.94
C LYS A 207 26.00 -15.12 11.05
N SER A 208 24.77 -15.28 11.55
CA SER A 208 23.68 -15.95 10.83
C SER A 208 23.30 -15.23 9.54
N ALA A 209 22.92 -16.02 8.52
CA ALA A 209 22.28 -15.53 7.32
C ALA A 209 21.02 -14.73 7.67
N PHE A 210 20.80 -13.61 6.98
CA PHE A 210 19.55 -12.86 7.08
C PHE A 210 18.40 -13.72 6.52
N GLU A 211 17.22 -13.70 7.13
CA GLU A 211 16.12 -14.62 6.76
C GLU A 211 14.96 -13.91 6.04
N TYR A 212 14.97 -12.58 5.95
CA TYR A 212 13.88 -11.83 5.33
C TYR A 212 14.19 -11.53 3.87
N PHE A 213 13.62 -12.34 2.99
CA PHE A 213 13.43 -12.00 1.59
C PHE A 213 12.08 -11.28 1.43
N PRO A 214 11.90 -10.40 0.42
CA PRO A 214 10.62 -9.80 0.11
C PRO A 214 9.66 -10.79 -0.56
N LEU A 215 9.44 -11.95 0.07
CA LEU A 215 8.53 -13.00 -0.39
C LEU A 215 7.07 -12.52 -0.40
N HIS A 216 6.70 -11.72 0.59
CA HIS A 216 5.39 -11.06 0.67
C HIS A 216 5.13 -10.16 -0.54
N LEU A 217 6.13 -9.40 -0.98
CA LEU A 217 6.04 -8.60 -2.20
C LEU A 217 5.93 -9.49 -3.44
N GLY A 218 6.78 -10.52 -3.57
CA GLY A 218 6.74 -11.45 -4.70
C GLY A 218 5.38 -12.15 -4.82
N LEU A 219 4.81 -12.56 -3.70
CA LEU A 219 3.46 -13.11 -3.63
C LEU A 219 2.38 -12.08 -3.98
N ALA A 220 2.49 -10.83 -3.51
CA ALA A 220 1.57 -9.76 -3.90
C ALA A 220 1.63 -9.47 -5.41
N VAL A 221 2.83 -9.48 -6.01
CA VAL A 221 3.01 -9.39 -7.47
C VAL A 221 2.29 -10.53 -8.18
N CYS A 222 2.42 -11.76 -7.70
CA CYS A 222 1.73 -12.93 -8.25
C CYS A 222 0.21 -12.86 -8.05
N ALA A 223 -0.23 -12.41 -6.88
CA ALA A 223 -1.62 -12.36 -6.47
C ALA A 223 -2.43 -11.35 -7.29
N PHE A 224 -1.86 -10.18 -7.54
CA PHE A 224 -2.53 -9.01 -8.12
C PHE A 224 -2.00 -8.64 -9.51
N ASP A 225 -1.17 -9.49 -10.11
CA ASP A 225 -0.63 -9.34 -11.46
C ASP A 225 0.09 -7.99 -11.70
N VAL A 226 0.85 -7.54 -10.69
CA VAL A 226 1.58 -6.26 -10.74
C VAL A 226 2.76 -6.38 -11.70
N ASP A 227 3.00 -5.34 -12.51
CA ASP A 227 4.23 -5.23 -13.30
C ASP A 227 5.43 -4.94 -12.37
N ASP A 228 6.38 -5.87 -12.36
CA ASP A 228 7.59 -5.86 -11.53
C ASP A 228 8.85 -5.49 -12.32
N SER A 229 8.73 -5.14 -13.60
CA SER A 229 9.87 -4.86 -14.50
C SER A 229 10.87 -3.85 -13.93
N ALA A 230 10.38 -2.86 -13.17
CA ALA A 230 11.20 -1.80 -12.58
C ALA A 230 12.11 -2.27 -11.42
N PHE A 231 11.85 -3.43 -10.81
CA PHE A 231 12.59 -3.90 -9.63
C PHE A 231 12.96 -5.39 -9.66
N ARG A 232 12.53 -6.13 -10.68
CA ARG A 232 12.79 -7.57 -10.81
C ARG A 232 14.27 -7.95 -10.87
N HIS A 233 15.14 -7.01 -11.21
CA HIS A 233 16.59 -7.18 -11.28
C HIS A 233 17.30 -7.05 -9.93
N LEU A 234 16.59 -6.67 -8.85
CA LEU A 234 17.19 -6.50 -7.54
C LEU A 234 17.57 -7.85 -6.92
N PRO A 235 18.75 -7.97 -6.28
CA PRO A 235 19.35 -9.26 -5.91
C PRO A 235 18.55 -10.06 -4.88
N TYR A 236 17.73 -9.40 -4.06
CA TYR A 236 16.90 -10.04 -3.03
C TYR A 236 15.49 -10.34 -3.52
N TYR A 237 15.08 -9.85 -4.69
CA TYR A 237 13.73 -10.09 -5.21
C TYR A 237 13.54 -11.57 -5.60
N PRO A 238 12.43 -12.24 -5.23
CA PRO A 238 12.20 -13.64 -5.56
C PRO A 238 11.75 -13.85 -7.02
N LEU A 239 12.56 -13.34 -7.95
CA LEU A 239 12.30 -13.36 -9.39
C LEU A 239 11.89 -14.74 -9.91
N GLU A 240 12.68 -15.76 -9.56
CA GLU A 240 12.48 -17.11 -10.10
C GLU A 240 11.14 -17.71 -9.65
N LEU A 241 10.74 -17.50 -8.39
CA LEU A 241 9.44 -17.95 -7.89
C LEU A 241 8.29 -17.24 -8.60
N VAL A 242 8.42 -15.93 -8.85
CA VAL A 242 7.42 -15.12 -9.58
C VAL A 242 7.31 -15.56 -11.04
N ASP A 243 8.45 -15.74 -11.72
CA ASP A 243 8.48 -16.20 -13.10
C ASP A 243 7.92 -17.62 -13.24
N TYR A 244 8.22 -18.50 -12.29
CA TYR A 244 7.66 -19.85 -12.25
C TYR A 244 6.14 -19.80 -12.10
N TYR A 245 5.62 -19.04 -11.14
CA TYR A 245 4.18 -18.87 -10.96
C TYR A 245 3.50 -18.36 -12.23
N ARG A 246 4.03 -17.29 -12.83
CA ARG A 246 3.47 -16.69 -14.06
C ARG A 246 3.46 -17.66 -15.23
N THR A 247 4.48 -18.52 -15.33
CA THR A 247 4.66 -19.44 -16.45
C THR A 247 3.82 -20.71 -16.29
N HIS A 248 3.80 -21.31 -15.10
CA HIS A 248 3.28 -22.67 -14.89
C HIS A 248 1.94 -22.72 -14.17
N VAL A 249 1.65 -21.74 -13.31
CA VAL A 249 0.51 -21.78 -12.40
C VAL A 249 -0.60 -20.82 -12.82
N ARG A 250 -0.23 -19.57 -13.14
CA ARG A 250 -1.19 -18.52 -13.53
C ARG A 250 -2.10 -18.95 -14.69
N PRO A 251 -1.61 -19.56 -15.80
CA PRO A 251 -2.45 -19.90 -16.93
C PRO A 251 -3.43 -21.05 -16.66
N THR A 252 -3.16 -21.90 -15.67
CA THR A 252 -3.88 -23.16 -15.44
C THR A 252 -4.84 -23.06 -14.25
N ARG A 253 -4.33 -22.70 -13.07
CA ARG A 253 -5.10 -22.67 -11.81
C ARG A 253 -5.73 -21.30 -11.54
N ASP A 254 -5.04 -20.25 -11.95
CA ASP A 254 -5.28 -18.89 -11.49
C ASP A 254 -5.69 -17.92 -12.61
N ALA A 255 -6.17 -18.46 -13.75
CA ALA A 255 -6.54 -17.67 -14.93
C ALA A 255 -7.70 -16.70 -14.67
N TRP A 256 -8.56 -17.02 -13.70
CA TRP A 256 -9.67 -16.20 -13.22
C TRP A 256 -9.23 -14.89 -12.56
N ARG A 257 -7.95 -14.75 -12.18
CA ARG A 257 -7.43 -13.56 -11.48
C ARG A 257 -7.33 -12.30 -12.31
N SER A 258 -7.38 -12.41 -13.63
CA SER A 258 -7.56 -11.22 -14.49
C SER A 258 -8.81 -10.40 -14.12
N CYS A 259 -9.72 -10.97 -13.31
CA CYS A 259 -10.92 -10.35 -12.76
C CYS A 259 -10.79 -9.84 -11.30
N VAL A 260 -9.82 -10.30 -10.49
CA VAL A 260 -9.63 -9.80 -9.12
C VAL A 260 -8.76 -8.55 -9.15
N ARG A 261 -9.42 -7.39 -9.22
CA ARG A 261 -8.77 -6.08 -9.33
C ARG A 261 -8.75 -5.29 -8.03
N ASP A 262 -9.55 -5.68 -7.04
CA ASP A 262 -9.71 -4.91 -5.82
C ASP A 262 -9.38 -5.75 -4.58
N PRO A 263 -8.17 -5.60 -3.99
CA PRO A 263 -7.84 -6.26 -2.73
C PRO A 263 -8.73 -5.79 -1.57
N ALA A 264 -9.46 -4.68 -1.71
CA ALA A 264 -10.42 -4.22 -0.73
C ALA A 264 -11.78 -4.94 -0.79
N GLU A 265 -12.02 -5.79 -1.80
CA GLU A 265 -13.27 -6.52 -1.94
C GLU A 265 -13.53 -7.44 -0.74
N GLY A 266 -14.63 -7.17 -0.03
CA GLY A 266 -15.03 -7.93 1.16
C GLY A 266 -14.26 -7.56 2.43
N LEU A 267 -13.39 -6.54 2.42
CA LEU A 267 -12.77 -6.04 3.66
C LEU A 267 -13.86 -5.58 4.64
N PRO A 268 -13.74 -5.92 5.95
CA PRO A 268 -14.63 -5.39 6.98
C PRO A 268 -14.67 -3.85 6.92
N ALA A 269 -15.83 -3.25 7.20
CA ALA A 269 -15.95 -1.79 7.25
C ALA A 269 -14.98 -1.15 8.25
N THR A 270 -14.61 -1.89 9.31
CA THR A 270 -13.62 -1.52 10.32
C THR A 270 -12.18 -1.57 9.79
N ALA A 271 -11.91 -2.42 8.79
CA ALA A 271 -10.61 -2.66 8.20
C ALA A 271 -10.33 -1.75 7.02
N ARG A 272 -11.37 -1.33 6.27
CA ARG A 272 -11.20 -0.33 5.22
C ARG A 272 -10.43 0.83 5.82
N PRO A 273 -9.38 1.34 5.13
CA PRO A 273 -8.68 2.51 5.63
C PRO A 273 -9.76 3.54 5.95
N LYS A 274 -9.95 3.82 7.24
CA LYS A 274 -10.67 5.02 7.62
C LYS A 274 -9.98 6.11 6.81
N PRO A 275 -10.72 7.03 6.16
CA PRO A 275 -10.06 8.22 5.60
C PRO A 275 -9.08 8.67 6.66
N LYS A 276 -7.77 8.68 6.31
CA LYS A 276 -6.64 8.75 7.26
C LYS A 276 -7.13 9.54 8.44
N ARG A 277 -7.25 8.93 9.64
CA ARG A 277 -7.69 9.62 10.86
C ARG A 277 -7.13 11.02 10.75
N ASP A 278 -8.02 12.00 10.62
CA ASP A 278 -7.61 13.39 10.48
C ASP A 278 -6.65 13.62 11.65
N TYR A 279 -5.35 13.61 11.39
CA TYR A 279 -4.48 14.45 12.15
C TYR A 279 -5.11 15.79 11.88
N VAL A 280 -5.89 16.27 12.84
CA VAL A 280 -6.29 17.66 12.89
C VAL A 280 -4.96 18.37 12.85
N LEU A 281 -4.57 18.77 11.64
CA LEU A 281 -3.28 19.37 11.39
C LEU A 281 -3.17 20.51 12.40
N THR A 282 -1.98 20.82 12.91
CA THR A 282 -1.89 22.09 13.64
C THR A 282 -2.38 23.21 12.72
N LYS A 283 -2.91 24.32 13.25
CA LYS A 283 -3.40 25.43 12.40
C LYS A 283 -2.37 25.87 11.35
N SER A 284 -1.08 25.72 11.67
CA SER A 284 0.04 26.01 10.75
C SER A 284 0.18 24.98 9.63
N GLU A 285 0.07 23.70 9.94
CA GLU A 285 0.15 22.61 8.95
C GLU A 285 -1.09 22.59 8.05
N ALA A 286 -2.29 22.81 8.61
CA ALA A 286 -3.53 22.93 7.86
C ALA A 286 -3.45 24.06 6.85
N TYR A 287 -2.98 25.23 7.30
CA TYR A 287 -2.79 26.38 6.43
C TYR A 287 -1.74 26.12 5.34
N ALA A 288 -0.60 25.50 5.70
CA ALA A 288 0.45 25.19 4.73
C ALA A 288 -0.02 24.21 3.65
N ARG A 289 -0.78 23.18 4.04
CA ARG A 289 -1.36 22.19 3.12
C ARG A 289 -2.45 22.81 2.25
N TRP A 290 -3.32 23.63 2.84
CA TRP A 290 -4.35 24.36 2.09
C TRP A 290 -3.73 25.24 0.99
N ILE A 291 -2.61 25.93 1.27
CA ILE A 291 -1.88 26.71 0.26
C ILE A 291 -1.35 25.83 -0.89
N GLU A 292 -0.85 24.63 -0.59
CA GLU A 292 -0.40 23.70 -1.63
C GLU A 292 -1.55 23.28 -2.56
N LEU A 293 -2.73 22.99 -2.00
CA LEU A 293 -3.90 22.57 -2.77
C LEU A 293 -4.41 23.68 -3.72
N VAL A 294 -4.48 24.92 -3.24
CA VAL A 294 -4.91 26.08 -4.05
C VAL A 294 -3.83 26.58 -5.01
N CYS A 295 -2.63 25.99 -4.95
CA CYS A 295 -1.57 26.19 -5.93
C CYS A 295 -1.40 24.97 -6.86
N GLY A 296 -2.34 24.02 -6.81
CA GLY A 296 -2.33 22.82 -7.66
C GLY A 296 -1.14 21.90 -7.41
N GLU A 297 -0.58 21.92 -6.19
CA GLU A 297 0.64 21.20 -5.80
C GLU A 297 1.87 21.54 -6.68
N GLN A 298 1.83 22.67 -7.40
CA GLN A 298 2.95 23.16 -8.19
C GLN A 298 3.95 23.87 -7.27
N PRO A 299 5.21 23.41 -7.17
CA PRO A 299 6.19 24.01 -6.28
C PRO A 299 6.41 25.51 -6.54
N ALA A 300 6.48 25.91 -7.81
CA ALA A 300 6.70 27.31 -8.19
C ALA A 300 5.56 28.25 -7.73
N LEU A 301 4.30 27.84 -7.91
CA LEU A 301 3.15 28.62 -7.47
C LEU A 301 3.03 28.64 -5.94
N THR A 302 3.32 27.51 -5.30
CA THR A 302 3.33 27.37 -3.83
C THR A 302 4.39 28.29 -3.21
N ASP A 303 5.60 28.34 -3.76
CA ASP A 303 6.67 29.21 -3.28
C ASP A 303 6.33 30.69 -3.52
N ALA A 304 5.76 31.03 -4.67
CA ALA A 304 5.30 32.39 -4.96
C ALA A 304 4.20 32.86 -3.98
N ALA A 305 3.24 31.99 -3.68
CA ALA A 305 2.18 32.24 -2.69
C ALA A 305 2.76 32.42 -1.28
N ARG A 306 3.65 31.52 -0.85
CA ARG A 306 4.32 31.59 0.46
C ARG A 306 5.18 32.86 0.60
N GLN A 307 5.87 33.26 -0.47
CA GLN A 307 6.65 34.49 -0.49
C GLN A 307 5.77 35.73 -0.33
N ALA A 308 4.62 35.76 -1.02
CA ALA A 308 3.68 36.89 -0.95
C ALA A 308 3.00 37.00 0.42
N LEU A 309 2.59 35.87 1.01
CA LEU A 309 1.90 35.81 2.30
C LEU A 309 2.84 35.97 3.51
N GLY A 310 4.15 35.77 3.30
CA GLY A 310 5.19 35.85 4.31
C GLY A 310 5.23 34.66 5.25
N LYS A 311 6.16 34.67 6.21
CA LYS A 311 6.32 33.61 7.23
C LYS A 311 5.21 33.68 8.28
N ARG A 312 4.02 33.19 7.95
CA ARG A 312 2.87 33.12 8.86
C ARG A 312 2.61 31.69 9.31
N LYS A 313 2.34 31.50 10.61
CA LYS A 313 1.96 30.21 11.22
C LYS A 313 0.45 29.96 11.24
N THR A 314 -0.36 30.94 10.84
CA THR A 314 -1.82 30.84 10.85
C THR A 314 -2.38 31.55 9.62
N MET A 315 -3.52 31.07 9.15
CA MET A 315 -4.23 31.67 8.02
C MET A 315 -4.71 33.08 8.36
N PRO A 316 -4.41 34.11 7.53
CA PRO A 316 -5.03 35.42 7.66
C PRO A 316 -6.51 35.39 7.25
N PRO A 317 -7.30 36.43 7.55
CA PRO A 317 -8.67 36.55 7.04
C PRO A 317 -8.73 36.31 5.53
N ILE A 318 -9.77 35.62 5.04
CA ILE A 318 -9.81 35.14 3.66
C ILE A 318 -9.70 36.28 2.64
N HIS A 319 -10.30 37.46 2.85
CA HIS A 319 -10.10 38.62 1.96
C HIS A 319 -8.66 39.10 1.89
N THR A 320 -7.94 39.09 3.00
CA THR A 320 -6.52 39.51 3.02
C THR A 320 -5.70 38.50 2.23
N LEU A 321 -6.02 37.21 2.37
CA LEU A 321 -5.37 36.12 1.66
C LEU A 321 -5.64 36.20 0.15
N THR A 322 -6.90 36.26 -0.26
CA THR A 322 -7.29 36.32 -1.67
C THR A 322 -6.82 37.61 -2.32
N ALA A 323 -6.85 38.76 -1.65
CA ALA A 323 -6.27 40.01 -2.16
C ALA A 323 -4.76 39.85 -2.46
N THR A 324 -4.02 39.24 -1.53
CA THR A 324 -2.57 39.00 -1.69
C THR A 324 -2.27 38.03 -2.83
N LEU A 325 -3.08 36.97 -2.95
CA LEU A 325 -2.94 35.96 -4.01
C LEU A 325 -3.41 36.47 -5.38
N ALA A 326 -4.46 37.30 -5.42
CA ALA A 326 -4.97 37.91 -6.64
C ALA A 326 -3.91 38.82 -7.29
N ALA A 327 -3.12 39.54 -6.49
CA ALA A 327 -1.96 40.30 -6.97
C ALA A 327 -0.86 39.43 -7.64
N ARG A 328 -0.94 38.11 -7.49
CA ARG A 328 -0.06 37.12 -8.13
C ARG A 328 -0.77 36.26 -9.17
N GLY A 329 -2.03 36.57 -9.50
CA GLY A 329 -2.84 35.75 -10.42
C GLY A 329 -3.25 34.40 -9.85
N LEU A 330 -3.31 34.24 -8.52
CA LEU A 330 -3.63 32.96 -7.86
C LEU A 330 -5.01 32.94 -7.19
N ALA A 331 -5.74 34.05 -7.20
CA ALA A 331 -7.07 34.15 -6.63
C ALA A 331 -7.88 35.27 -7.32
N LEU A 332 -9.17 35.34 -6.99
CA LEU A 332 -10.08 36.44 -7.27
C LEU A 332 -10.36 37.19 -5.96
N HIS A 333 -10.24 38.51 -6.02
CA HIS A 333 -10.59 39.46 -4.98
C HIS A 333 -11.07 40.76 -5.63
N ALA A 334 -12.38 40.89 -5.81
CA ALA A 334 -13.01 42.05 -6.45
C ALA A 334 -14.32 42.42 -5.75
N ASP A 335 -14.69 43.70 -5.77
CA ASP A 335 -15.98 44.16 -5.25
C ASP A 335 -17.15 43.48 -5.95
N LEU A 336 -18.29 43.34 -5.28
CA LEU A 336 -19.50 42.68 -5.80
C LEU A 336 -19.97 43.20 -7.17
N LYS A 337 -19.62 44.45 -7.53
CA LYS A 337 -20.00 45.11 -8.78
C LYS A 337 -18.81 45.41 -9.69
N ASP A 338 -17.58 45.10 -9.30
CA ASP A 338 -16.38 45.40 -10.09
C ASP A 338 -16.06 44.26 -11.06
N ASP A 339 -16.86 44.19 -12.13
CA ASP A 339 -16.69 43.20 -13.20
C ASP A 339 -15.38 43.38 -13.97
N ALA A 340 -14.85 44.61 -14.06
CA ALA A 340 -13.58 44.88 -14.74
C ALA A 340 -12.38 44.27 -14.00
N THR A 341 -12.29 44.48 -12.69
CA THR A 341 -11.22 43.88 -11.87
C THR A 341 -11.34 42.35 -11.85
N LEU A 342 -12.55 41.82 -11.71
CA LEU A 342 -12.77 40.38 -11.70
C LEU A 342 -12.36 39.73 -13.04
N ALA A 343 -12.69 40.35 -14.18
CA ALA A 343 -12.31 39.83 -15.50
C ALA A 343 -10.79 39.76 -15.68
N ALA A 344 -10.07 40.80 -15.24
CA ALA A 344 -8.61 40.84 -15.28
C ALA A 344 -7.99 39.74 -14.40
N GLN A 345 -8.49 39.58 -13.17
CA GLN A 345 -8.02 38.55 -12.24
C GLN A 345 -8.36 37.13 -12.71
N ALA A 346 -9.54 36.90 -13.29
CA ALA A 346 -9.94 35.61 -13.84
C ALA A 346 -9.07 35.20 -15.04
N THR A 347 -8.67 36.16 -15.87
CA THR A 347 -7.72 35.93 -16.96
C THR A 347 -6.35 35.52 -16.41
N ALA A 348 -5.80 36.27 -15.45
CA ALA A 348 -4.53 35.94 -14.82
C ALA A 348 -4.56 34.59 -14.08
N LEU A 349 -5.69 34.26 -13.44
CA LEU A 349 -5.90 32.97 -12.77
C LEU A 349 -5.92 31.81 -13.77
N CYS A 350 -6.58 31.99 -14.91
CA CYS A 350 -6.54 30.99 -15.99
C CYS A 350 -5.12 30.83 -16.53
N GLU A 351 -4.37 31.91 -16.74
CA GLU A 351 -2.98 31.83 -17.20
C GLU A 351 -2.09 31.06 -16.21
N ALA A 352 -2.18 31.37 -14.91
CA ALA A 352 -1.41 30.68 -13.87
C ALA A 352 -1.72 29.16 -13.82
N TRP A 353 -2.98 28.80 -14.06
CA TRP A 353 -3.45 27.41 -14.07
C TRP A 353 -3.42 26.76 -15.46
N GLN A 354 -2.91 27.45 -16.48
CA GLN A 354 -2.86 26.99 -17.87
C GLN A 354 -4.25 26.60 -18.44
N LEU A 355 -5.29 27.32 -18.02
CA LEU A 355 -6.66 27.16 -18.49
C LEU A 355 -6.99 28.11 -19.65
N PRO A 356 -7.90 27.75 -20.56
CA PRO A 356 -8.37 28.65 -21.61
C PRO A 356 -9.05 29.91 -21.03
N ALA A 357 -8.53 31.11 -21.33
CA ALA A 357 -9.09 32.38 -20.84
C ALA A 357 -10.10 33.05 -21.80
N ALA A 358 -10.17 32.61 -23.06
CA ALA A 358 -10.97 33.27 -24.10
C ALA A 358 -12.47 33.28 -23.77
N GLY A 359 -13.14 34.43 -23.82
CA GLY A 359 -14.60 34.53 -23.62
C GLY A 359 -15.08 34.46 -22.17
N LEU A 360 -14.22 34.73 -21.18
CA LEU A 360 -14.66 34.88 -19.78
C LEU A 360 -15.51 36.15 -19.61
N ALA A 361 -15.05 37.28 -20.14
CA ALA A 361 -15.77 38.55 -20.05
C ALA A 361 -16.98 38.56 -20.99
N ASN A 362 -18.19 38.69 -20.43
CA ASN A 362 -19.40 38.94 -21.20
C ASN A 362 -19.59 40.44 -21.39
N THR A 363 -19.41 40.94 -22.62
CA THR A 363 -19.50 42.38 -22.92
C THR A 363 -20.95 42.91 -22.94
N ALA A 364 -21.97 42.06 -22.78
CA ALA A 364 -23.37 42.45 -22.83
C ALA A 364 -23.98 42.79 -21.46
N GLN A 365 -23.32 42.46 -20.36
CA GLN A 365 -23.79 42.70 -18.99
C GLN A 365 -22.77 43.54 -18.21
N GLN A 366 -23.21 44.22 -17.15
CA GLN A 366 -22.34 45.01 -16.25
C GLN A 366 -22.70 44.75 -14.79
N GLY A 367 -21.75 45.01 -13.88
CA GLY A 367 -21.95 44.86 -12.44
C GLY A 367 -22.20 43.41 -12.03
N THR A 368 -23.04 43.19 -11.01
CA THR A 368 -23.22 41.87 -10.37
C THR A 368 -23.66 40.76 -11.32
N ALA A 369 -24.47 41.05 -12.35
CA ALA A 369 -24.88 40.06 -13.34
C ALA A 369 -23.71 39.59 -14.22
N ALA A 370 -22.79 40.50 -14.58
CA ALA A 370 -21.59 40.17 -15.32
C ALA A 370 -20.64 39.31 -14.46
N VAL A 371 -20.47 39.67 -13.18
CA VAL A 371 -19.68 38.90 -12.21
C VAL A 371 -20.18 37.47 -12.08
N THR A 372 -21.47 37.29 -11.84
CA THR A 372 -22.11 35.97 -11.70
C THR A 372 -21.88 35.11 -12.94
N THR A 373 -22.09 35.69 -14.13
CA THR A 373 -21.84 35.01 -15.40
C THR A 373 -20.37 34.61 -15.56
N MET A 374 -19.43 35.47 -15.16
CA MET A 374 -17.99 35.18 -15.21
C MET A 374 -17.59 34.05 -14.25
N LEU A 375 -18.11 34.04 -13.01
CA LEU A 375 -17.84 32.98 -12.05
C LEU A 375 -18.39 31.63 -12.54
N ASN A 376 -19.57 31.60 -13.16
CA ASN A 376 -20.13 30.40 -13.76
C ASN A 376 -19.29 29.90 -14.94
N ALA A 377 -18.90 30.80 -15.86
CA ALA A 377 -18.04 30.44 -16.98
C ALA A 377 -16.66 29.94 -16.52
N LEU A 378 -16.11 30.49 -15.44
CA LEU A 378 -14.86 30.03 -14.84
C LEU A 378 -15.02 28.66 -14.17
N GLN A 379 -16.12 28.43 -13.46
CA GLN A 379 -16.45 27.14 -12.84
C GLN A 379 -16.57 26.04 -13.90
N ASP A 380 -17.27 26.29 -15.00
CA ASP A 380 -17.44 25.31 -16.09
C ASP A 380 -16.09 24.92 -16.69
N ARG A 381 -15.22 25.91 -16.99
CA ARG A 381 -13.87 25.65 -17.49
C ARG A 381 -13.01 24.89 -16.50
N ALA A 382 -13.10 25.24 -15.22
CA ALA A 382 -12.38 24.53 -14.18
C ALA A 382 -12.81 23.05 -14.17
N ASN A 383 -14.12 22.79 -14.24
CA ASN A 383 -14.67 21.44 -14.26
C ASN A 383 -14.16 20.62 -15.45
N ASP A 384 -14.15 21.21 -16.65
CA ASP A 384 -13.68 20.56 -17.88
C ASP A 384 -12.18 20.22 -17.85
N ASN A 385 -11.41 20.82 -16.92
CA ASN A 385 -9.97 20.64 -16.78
C ASN A 385 -9.58 20.02 -15.43
N GLU A 386 -10.48 19.25 -14.81
CA GLU A 386 -10.25 18.55 -13.53
C GLU A 386 -9.85 19.51 -12.39
N ARG A 387 -10.43 20.71 -12.38
CA ARG A 387 -10.31 21.72 -11.34
C ARG A 387 -11.69 22.08 -10.79
N ARG A 388 -11.70 22.81 -9.69
CA ARG A 388 -12.90 23.35 -9.05
C ARG A 388 -12.66 24.79 -8.63
N LEU A 389 -13.69 25.62 -8.77
CA LEU A 389 -13.74 26.97 -8.21
C LEU A 389 -14.29 26.90 -6.78
N ALA A 390 -13.55 27.43 -5.81
CA ALA A 390 -14.05 27.68 -4.47
C ALA A 390 -14.33 29.16 -4.31
N VAL A 391 -15.56 29.51 -3.93
CA VAL A 391 -15.96 30.87 -3.58
C VAL A 391 -16.23 30.93 -2.08
N PHE A 392 -15.73 31.95 -1.40
CA PHE A 392 -15.76 32.11 0.04
C PHE A 392 -16.57 33.33 0.46
N GLU A 393 -17.31 33.17 1.55
CA GLU A 393 -18.00 34.25 2.24
C GLU A 393 -17.18 34.74 3.42
N ASP A 394 -16.97 36.04 3.51
CA ASP A 394 -16.26 36.67 4.62
C ASP A 394 -17.06 37.79 5.31
N GLY A 395 -18.33 37.94 4.90
CA GLY A 395 -19.24 38.98 5.40
C GLY A 395 -18.93 40.39 4.87
N GLY A 396 -17.99 40.54 3.93
CA GLY A 396 -17.70 41.79 3.25
C GLY A 396 -18.30 41.87 1.84
N ASP A 397 -18.07 43.00 1.18
CA ASP A 397 -18.60 43.31 -0.16
C ASP A 397 -17.64 42.87 -1.30
N ASN A 398 -16.84 41.82 -1.07
CA ASN A 398 -15.90 41.31 -2.06
C ASN A 398 -16.16 39.85 -2.40
N TRP A 399 -16.03 39.52 -3.68
CA TRP A 399 -15.86 38.16 -4.15
C TRP A 399 -14.48 37.64 -3.77
N ASN A 400 -14.45 36.52 -3.08
CA ASN A 400 -13.22 35.84 -2.68
C ASN A 400 -13.24 34.44 -3.30
N ALA A 401 -12.46 34.21 -4.36
CA ALA A 401 -12.48 32.91 -5.05
C ALA A 401 -11.09 32.43 -5.44
N LEU A 402 -10.94 31.13 -5.67
CA LEU A 402 -9.70 30.50 -6.12
C LEU A 402 -9.98 29.13 -6.76
N LEU A 403 -8.97 28.58 -7.43
CA LEU A 403 -9.02 27.24 -8.00
C LEU A 403 -8.27 26.23 -7.14
N TYR A 404 -8.70 24.98 -7.21
CA TYR A 404 -7.98 23.83 -6.66
C TYR A 404 -8.24 22.58 -7.52
N SER A 405 -7.46 21.53 -7.29
CA SER A 405 -7.59 20.26 -8.03
C SER A 405 -8.82 19.47 -7.62
N TYR A 406 -9.54 18.92 -8.61
CA TYR A 406 -10.73 18.08 -8.37
C TYR A 406 -10.41 16.83 -7.52
N HIS A 407 -9.22 16.26 -7.67
CA HIS A 407 -8.81 15.05 -6.94
C HIS A 407 -8.70 15.25 -5.42
N HIS A 408 -8.67 16.50 -4.96
CA HIS A 408 -8.48 16.86 -3.56
C HIS A 408 -9.74 17.44 -2.90
N GLU A 409 -10.93 17.32 -3.51
CA GLU A 409 -12.18 17.89 -2.97
C GLU A 409 -12.44 17.52 -1.50
N ALA A 410 -12.28 16.24 -1.15
CA ALA A 410 -12.49 15.77 0.21
C ALA A 410 -11.50 16.43 1.19
N GLU A 411 -10.20 16.39 0.88
CA GLU A 411 -9.15 16.98 1.70
C GLU A 411 -9.34 18.51 1.84
N PHE A 412 -9.61 19.18 0.73
CA PHE A 412 -9.82 20.62 0.69
C PHE A 412 -11.03 21.06 1.53
N THR A 413 -12.12 20.29 1.49
CA THR A 413 -13.33 20.56 2.29
C THR A 413 -13.03 20.45 3.79
N THR A 414 -12.38 19.36 4.21
CA THR A 414 -11.96 19.18 5.61
C THR A 414 -11.03 20.30 6.08
N LEU A 415 -10.07 20.72 5.26
CA LEU A 415 -9.19 21.84 5.59
C LEU A 415 -9.95 23.17 5.73
N CYS A 416 -10.94 23.43 4.86
CA CYS A 416 -11.76 24.63 4.98
C CYS A 416 -12.54 24.65 6.30
N GLU A 417 -13.18 23.53 6.67
CA GLU A 417 -13.88 23.40 7.95
C GLU A 417 -12.94 23.62 9.14
N GLN A 418 -11.77 23.00 9.11
CA GLN A 418 -10.77 23.12 10.16
C GLN A 418 -10.21 24.54 10.31
N LEU A 419 -10.05 25.26 9.19
CA LEU A 419 -9.57 26.64 9.15
C LEU A 419 -10.70 27.67 9.39
N GLY A 420 -11.95 27.22 9.52
CA GLY A 420 -13.11 28.09 9.74
C GLY A 420 -13.50 28.90 8.49
N LEU A 421 -13.24 28.38 7.30
CA LEU A 421 -13.58 29.02 6.03
C LEU A 421 -14.99 28.63 5.59
N LYS A 422 -15.84 29.64 5.35
CA LYS A 422 -17.19 29.43 4.85
C LYS A 422 -17.20 29.45 3.33
N ARG A 423 -17.34 28.27 2.73
CA ARG A 423 -17.56 28.12 1.27
C ARG A 423 -19.01 28.42 0.93
N LEU A 424 -19.21 29.14 -0.15
CA LEU A 424 -20.52 29.26 -0.78
C LEU A 424 -20.80 28.00 -1.61
N ASN A 425 -22.06 27.58 -1.64
CA ASN A 425 -22.57 26.65 -2.65
C ASN A 425 -22.85 27.41 -3.94
N HIS A 426 -22.85 26.70 -5.07
CA HIS A 426 -23.06 27.31 -6.38
C HIS A 426 -24.34 28.14 -6.47
N SER A 427 -25.44 27.68 -5.85
CA SER A 427 -26.71 28.41 -5.82
C SER A 427 -26.69 29.71 -5.01
N GLN A 428 -25.62 30.00 -4.27
CA GLN A 428 -25.50 31.18 -3.42
C GLN A 428 -24.77 32.34 -4.10
N TRP A 429 -24.14 32.11 -5.26
CA TRP A 429 -23.53 33.16 -6.08
C TRP A 429 -24.15 33.26 -7.48
N GLN A 430 -25.20 32.46 -7.75
CA GLN A 430 -26.16 32.72 -8.81
C GLN A 430 -27.06 33.88 -8.42
#